data_AF-A0A3D5FBP8-F1
#
_entry.id   AF-A0A3D5FBP8-F1
#
_cell.length_a   1.000
_cell.length_b   1.000
_cell.length_c   1.000
_cell.angle_alpha   90.00
_cell.angle_beta   90.00
_cell.angle_gamma   90.00
#
_symmetry.space_group_name_H-M   'P 1'
#
loop_
_entity.id
_entity.type
_entity.pdbx_description
1 polymer ?
#
loop_
_entity_poly.entity_id
_entity_poly.type
_entity_poly.pdbx_seq_one_letter_code
_entity_poly.pdbx_strand_id
1 'polypeptide(L)' 'YRWDNQVTQEQEFLILIKTHQHRLAQAEQLVKALHNYDVPQWVAVPACAASEAYNSWVEQELNINKRK' A
#
# COMPACT_ATOMS: atom_id res chain seq x y z
N TYR A 1 7.75 16.93 8.61
CA TYR A 1 8.12 17.33 7.22
C TYR A 1 8.21 18.85 7.15
N ARG A 2 8.43 19.47 5.99
CA ARG A 2 8.28 20.94 5.84
C ARG A 2 6.94 21.26 5.20
N TRP A 3 6.20 22.17 5.80
CA TRP A 3 4.94 22.68 5.29
C TRP A 3 4.91 24.19 5.50
N ASP A 4 4.49 24.93 4.48
CA ASP A 4 4.47 26.40 4.48
C ASP A 4 5.79 27.04 4.99
N ASN A 5 6.92 26.58 4.44
CA ASN A 5 8.29 26.96 4.82
C ASN A 5 8.71 26.70 6.29
N GLN A 6 7.85 26.09 7.09
CA GLN A 6 8.14 25.76 8.49
C GLN A 6 8.46 24.27 8.65
N VAL A 7 9.25 23.95 9.67
CA VAL A 7 9.46 22.55 10.07
C VAL A 7 8.25 22.14 10.91
N THR A 8 7.56 21.11 10.44
CA THR A 8 6.33 20.59 11.03
C THR A 8 6.58 19.20 11.61
N GLN A 9 6.02 18.95 12.78
CA GLN A 9 5.99 17.66 13.43
C GLN A 9 4.54 17.31 13.75
N GLU A 10 4.10 16.15 13.29
CA GLU A 10 2.75 15.63 13.50
C GLU A 10 2.84 14.17 13.93
N GLN A 11 1.81 13.70 14.63
CA GLN A 11 1.72 12.30 15.03
C GLN A 11 0.95 11.53 13.96
N GLU A 12 1.60 10.54 13.36
CA GLU A 12 1.06 9.76 12.25
C GLU A 12 1.24 8.26 12.50
N PHE A 13 0.52 7.45 11.73
CA PHE A 13 0.65 5.99 11.76
C PHE A 13 1.21 5.49 10.43
N LEU A 14 2.26 4.66 10.49
CA LEU A 14 2.74 3.94 9.32
C LEU A 14 1.93 2.68 9.11
N ILE A 15 1.28 2.57 7.94
CA ILE A 15 0.54 1.36 7.54
C ILE A 15 1.37 0.60 6.51
N LEU A 16 1.67 -0.68 6.80
CA LEU A 16 2.36 -1.58 5.88
C LEU A 16 1.38 -2.59 5.26
N ILE A 17 0.96 -2.30 4.04
CA ILE A 17 0.01 -3.14 3.29
C ILE A 17 0.77 -4.19 2.48
N LYS A 18 0.35 -5.46 2.54
CA LYS A 18 0.85 -6.51 1.66
C LYS A 18 -0.18 -6.70 0.57
N THR A 19 0.27 -6.59 -0.68
CA THR A 19 -0.60 -6.74 -1.84
C THR A 19 0.18 -7.27 -3.03
N HIS A 20 -0.53 -7.63 -4.09
CA HIS A 20 0.05 -8.03 -5.37
C HIS A 20 0.12 -6.84 -6.32
N GLN A 21 1.13 -6.79 -7.21
CA GLN A 21 1.34 -5.67 -8.14
C GLN A 21 0.08 -5.33 -8.97
N HIS A 22 -0.72 -6.33 -9.35
CA HIS A 22 -1.98 -6.14 -10.09
C HIS A 22 -3.06 -5.37 -9.33
N ARG A 23 -2.96 -5.25 -8.00
CA ARG A 23 -3.91 -4.55 -7.14
C ARG A 23 -3.43 -3.16 -6.72
N LEU A 24 -2.20 -2.76 -7.06
CA LEU A 24 -1.61 -1.50 -6.60
C LEU A 24 -2.44 -0.28 -7.00
N ALA A 25 -2.83 -0.18 -8.27
CA ALA A 25 -3.62 0.95 -8.76
C ALA A 25 -4.98 1.06 -8.05
N GLN A 26 -5.66 -0.08 -7.86
CA GLN A 26 -6.95 -0.12 -7.15
C GLN A 26 -6.78 0.26 -5.67
N ALA A 27 -5.72 -0.23 -5.01
CA ALA A 27 -5.43 0.09 -3.63
C ALA A 27 -5.09 1.58 -3.44
N GLU A 28 -4.29 2.17 -4.34
CA GLU A 28 -3.96 3.59 -4.31
C GLU A 28 -5.22 4.47 -4.44
N GLN A 29 -6.11 4.13 -5.37
CA GLN A 29 -7.38 4.84 -5.54
C GLN A 29 -8.24 4.77 -4.28
N LEU A 30 -8.33 3.60 -3.65
CA LEU A 30 -9.09 3.43 -2.42
C LEU A 30 -8.47 4.24 -1.26
N VAL A 31 -7.15 4.22 -1.13
CA VAL A 31 -6.45 5.02 -0.11
C VAL A 31 -6.73 6.50 -0.35
N LYS A 32 -6.56 7.02 -1.56
CA LYS A 32 -6.85 8.43 -1.88
C LYS A 32 -8.31 8.81 -1.60
N ALA A 33 -9.25 7.90 -1.82
CA ALA A 33 -10.67 8.15 -1.56
C ALA A 33 -11.02 8.18 -0.06
N LEU A 34 -10.24 7.49 0.79
CA LEU A 34 -10.51 7.37 2.23
C LEU A 34 -9.60 8.24 3.10
N HIS A 35 -8.46 8.70 2.58
CA HIS A 35 -7.46 9.43 3.36
C HIS A 35 -7.87 10.88 3.57
N ASN A 36 -7.59 11.41 4.77
CA ASN A 36 -7.91 12.79 5.14
C ASN A 36 -6.97 13.85 4.53
N TYR A 37 -5.94 13.42 3.78
CA TYR A 37 -4.95 14.33 3.21
C TYR A 37 -5.18 14.45 1.71
N ASP A 38 -4.97 15.65 1.17
CA ASP A 38 -5.05 15.89 -0.27
C ASP A 38 -4.00 15.07 -1.05
N VAL A 39 -2.82 14.88 -0.46
CA VAL A 39 -1.70 14.11 -1.01
C VAL A 39 -1.21 13.10 0.02
N PRO A 40 -1.83 11.91 0.14
CA PRO A 40 -1.37 10.88 1.05
C PRO A 40 -0.04 10.28 0.57
N GLN A 41 0.82 9.87 1.51
CA GLN A 41 2.01 9.10 1.15
C GLN A 41 1.60 7.73 0.59
N TRP A 42 2.06 7.42 -0.62
CA TRP A 42 1.89 6.11 -1.25
C TRP A 42 3.20 5.69 -1.92
N VAL A 43 3.87 4.69 -1.36
CA VAL A 43 5.14 4.16 -1.87
C VAL A 43 5.06 2.64 -1.89
N ALA A 44 5.25 2.04 -3.07
CA ALA A 44 5.32 0.60 -3.23
C ALA A 44 6.77 0.12 -3.27
N VAL A 45 7.14 -0.78 -2.36
CA VAL A 45 8.46 -1.42 -2.33
C VAL A 45 8.28 -2.89 -2.74
N PRO A 46 8.83 -3.34 -3.89
CA PRO A 46 8.70 -4.72 -4.30
C PRO A 46 9.55 -5.63 -3.40
N ALA A 47 8.94 -6.71 -2.90
CA ALA A 47 9.69 -7.76 -2.22
C ALA A 47 10.53 -8.54 -3.25
N CYS A 48 11.84 -8.68 -3.01
CA CYS A 48 12.71 -9.49 -3.87
C CYS A 48 12.48 -11.00 -3.69
N ALA A 49 12.00 -11.40 -2.50
CA ALA A 49 11.61 -12.76 -2.18
C ALA A 49 10.61 -12.76 -1.02
N ALA A 50 9.81 -13.82 -0.93
CA ALA A 50 8.96 -14.18 0.21
C ALA A 50 8.95 -15.72 0.33
N SER A 51 8.56 -16.24 1.49
CA SER A 51 8.33 -17.69 1.59
C SER A 51 7.19 -18.11 0.66
N GLU A 52 7.32 -19.28 0.03
CA GLU A 52 6.34 -19.78 -0.93
C GLU A 52 4.93 -19.87 -0.32
N ALA A 53 4.82 -20.37 0.91
CA ALA A 53 3.56 -20.46 1.63
C ALA A 53 2.90 -19.09 1.88
N TYR A 54 3.69 -18.06 2.23
CA TYR A 54 3.15 -16.72 2.47
C TYR A 54 2.72 -16.05 1.18
N ASN A 55 3.54 -16.15 0.13
CA ASN A 55 3.17 -15.61 -1.19
C ASN A 55 1.88 -16.27 -1.72
N SER A 56 1.78 -17.60 -1.59
CA SER A 56 0.59 -18.35 -1.98
C SER A 56 -0.66 -17.90 -1.22
N TRP A 57 -0.54 -17.66 0.10
CA TRP A 57 -1.64 -17.15 0.90
C TRP A 57 -2.07 -15.74 0.45
N VAL A 58 -1.12 -14.81 0.25
CA VAL A 58 -1.44 -13.45 -0.25
C VAL A 58 -2.13 -13.49 -1.61
N GLU A 59 -1.65 -14.31 -2.54
CA GLU A 59 -2.27 -14.47 -3.86
C GLU A 59 -3.69 -15.03 -3.79
N GLN A 60 -3.95 -15.94 -2.84
CA GLN A 60 -5.28 -16.51 -2.58
C GLN A 60 -6.24 -15.45 -2.02
N GLU A 61 -5.83 -14.68 -1.00
CA GLU A 61 -6.62 -13.57 -0.43
C GLU A 61 -7.02 -12.54 -1.50
N LEU A 62 -6.13 -12.31 -2.47
CA LEU A 62 -6.33 -11.35 -3.55
C LEU A 62 -6.99 -11.95 -4.80
N ASN A 63 -7.29 -13.26 -4.77
CA ASN A 63 -7.85 -14.05 -5.86
C ASN A 63 -7.06 -13.91 -7.19
N ILE A 64 -5.73 -13.79 -7.12
CA ILE A 64 -4.88 -13.60 -8.31
C ILE A 64 -4.86 -14.84 -9.20
N ASN A 65 -4.89 -16.04 -8.61
CA ASN A 65 -4.78 -17.31 -9.33
C ASN A 65 -6.13 -17.93 -9.74
N LYS A 66 -7.26 -17.24 -9.51
CA LYS A 66 -8.56 -17.69 -10.04
C LYS A 66 -8.69 -17.28 -11.51
N ARG A 67 -8.04 -18.04 -12.40
CA ARG A 67 -8.51 -18.13 -13.78
C ARG A 67 -9.86 -18.89 -13.75
N LYS A 68 -10.91 -18.24 -14.22
CA LYS A 68 -12.12 -18.94 -14.67
C LYS A 68 -11.80 -19.75 -15.92
#